data_AF-A0A090QFG3-F1
#
_entry.id   AF-A0A090QFG3-F1
#
_cell.length_a   1.000
_cell.length_b   1.000
_cell.length_c   1.000
_cell.angle_alpha   90.00
_cell.angle_beta   90.00
_cell.angle_gamma   90.00
#
_symmetry.space_group_name_H-M   'P 1'
#
loop_
_entity.id
_entity.type
_entity.pdbx_description
1 polymer ?
#
loop_
_entity_poly.entity_id
_entity_poly.type
_entity_poly.pdbx_seq_one_letter_code
_entity_poly.pdbx_strand_id
1 'polypeptide(L)' 'MKLTVKEGTQNGTKVKLKGKGFPIYKKEGSYGDLYVTYSVVIPEKLSPKQKELYQELLKLED' A
#
# COMPACT_ATOMS: atom_id res chain seq x y z
N MET A 1 -0.49 -8.87 -12.08
CA MET A 1 0.36 -7.67 -11.85
C MET A 1 0.86 -7.73 -10.43
N LYS A 2 2.17 -7.56 -10.20
CA LYS A 2 2.75 -7.48 -8.86
C LYS A 2 3.18 -6.02 -8.64
N LEU A 3 2.85 -5.44 -7.50
CA LEU A 3 3.28 -4.10 -7.10
C LEU A 3 4.39 -4.23 -6.08
N THR A 4 5.55 -3.65 -6.36
CA THR A 4 6.63 -3.55 -5.39
C THR A 4 6.33 -2.42 -4.42
N VAL A 5 6.19 -2.74 -3.13
CA VAL A 5 6.11 -1.76 -2.05
C VAL A 5 7.54 -1.48 -1.57
N LYS A 6 7.97 -0.21 -1.57
CA LYS A 6 9.30 0.17 -1.08
C LYS A 6 9.31 0.20 0.45
N GLU A 7 10.47 -0.06 1.04
CA GLU A 7 10.70 0.17 2.46
C GLU A 7 10.37 1.62 2.82
N GLY A 8 9.80 1.84 4.01
CA GLY A 8 9.38 3.17 4.47
C GLY A 8 8.15 3.76 3.77
N THR A 9 7.45 3.01 2.90
CA THR A 9 6.19 3.48 2.30
C THR A 9 5.16 3.79 3.38
N GLN A 10 4.68 5.03 3.42
CA GLN A 10 3.74 5.50 4.42
C GLN A 10 2.29 5.13 4.11
N ASN A 11 1.46 5.01 5.14
CA ASN A 11 0.02 4.86 4.99
C ASN A 11 -0.58 6.02 4.17
N GLY A 12 -1.54 5.72 3.29
CA GLY A 12 -2.15 6.72 2.40
C GLY A 12 -1.33 7.10 1.17
N THR A 13 -0.12 6.54 1.00
CA THR A 13 0.70 6.77 -0.20
C THR A 13 -0.08 6.36 -1.45
N LYS A 14 -0.10 7.23 -2.47
CA LYS A 14 -0.77 7.01 -3.75
C LYS A 14 0.22 6.65 -4.84
N VAL A 15 -0.06 5.57 -5.56
CA VAL A 15 0.75 5.09 -6.69
C VAL A 15 -0.08 5.09 -7.95
N LYS A 16 0.53 5.55 -9.06
CA LYS A 16 -0.11 5.59 -10.38
C LYS A 16 0.34 4.42 -11.24
N LEU A 17 -0.63 3.69 -11.76
CA LEU A 17 -0.44 2.59 -12.70
C LEU A 17 -0.90 3.04 -14.08
N LYS A 18 0.08 3.42 -14.90
CA LYS A 18 -0.16 4.01 -16.22
C LYS A 18 -0.89 3.04 -17.14
N GLY A 19 -1.97 3.49 -17.79
CA GLY A 19 -2.73 2.69 -18.77
C GLY A 19 -3.50 1.51 -18.17
N LYS A 20 -3.68 1.48 -16.84
CA LYS A 20 -4.46 0.45 -16.13
C LYS A 20 -5.82 0.92 -15.65
N GLY A 21 -6.21 2.14 -16.03
CA GLY A 21 -7.55 2.68 -15.81
C GLY A 21 -8.53 2.23 -16.90
N PHE A 22 -9.72 2.81 -16.89
CA PHE A 22 -10.78 2.49 -17.84
C PHE A 22 -10.40 2.85 -19.29
N PRO A 23 -10.95 2.13 -20.29
CA PRO A 23 -10.82 2.52 -21.69
C PRO A 23 -11.45 3.90 -21.90
N ILE A 24 -10.82 4.70 -22.76
CA ILE A 24 -11.28 6.04 -23.06
C ILE A 24 -12.30 5.97 -24.19
N TYR A 25 -13.49 6.53 -23.97
CA TYR A 25 -14.58 6.51 -24.96
C TYR A 25 -14.13 7.07 -26.32
N LYS A 26 -14.48 6.37 -27.40
CA LYS A 26 -14.10 6.71 -28.80
C LYS A 26 -12.59 6.80 -29.07
N LYS A 27 -11.73 6.27 -28.20
CA LYS A 27 -10.28 6.18 -28.43
C LYS A 27 -9.82 4.72 -28.28
N GLU A 28 -9.85 4.00 -29.39
CA GLU A 28 -9.42 2.60 -29.44
C GLU A 28 -7.96 2.47 -28.98
N GLY A 29 -7.67 1.44 -28.19
CA GLY A 29 -6.34 1.19 -27.61
C GLY A 29 -5.89 2.18 -26.53
N SER A 30 -6.70 3.20 -26.19
CA SER A 30 -6.35 4.19 -25.17
C SER A 30 -7.02 3.90 -23.83
N TYR A 31 -6.23 3.94 -22.76
CA TYR A 31 -6.67 3.67 -21.40
C TYR A 31 -6.24 4.80 -20.46
N GLY A 32 -7.07 5.09 -19.47
CA GLY A 32 -6.70 5.97 -18.36
C GLY A 32 -5.68 5.32 -17.41
N ASP A 33 -5.38 6.02 -16.32
CA ASP A 33 -4.49 5.53 -15.28
C ASP A 33 -5.29 5.05 -14.06
N LEU A 34 -4.79 4.00 -13.41
CA LEU A 34 -5.34 3.52 -12.13
C LEU A 34 -4.50 4.10 -10.99
N TYR A 35 -5.14 4.73 -10.02
CA TYR A 35 -4.49 5.17 -8.79
C TYR A 35 -4.81 4.18 -7.67
N VAL A 36 -3.77 3.67 -7.01
CA VAL A 36 -3.87 2.81 -5.84
C VAL A 36 -3.44 3.61 -4.62
N THR A 37 -4.22 3.57 -3.56
CA THR A 37 -3.87 4.17 -2.27
C THR A 37 -3.56 3.05 -1.30
N TYR A 38 -2.38 3.06 -0.70
CA TYR A 38 -2.05 2.09 0.35
C TYR A 38 -2.84 2.38 1.61
N SER A 39 -3.40 1.33 2.21
CA SER A 39 -4.08 1.39 3.50
C SER A 39 -3.43 0.37 4.42
N VAL A 40 -2.76 0.86 5.46
CA VAL A 40 -2.17 0.02 6.51
C VAL A 40 -3.27 -0.33 7.50
N VAL A 41 -3.59 -1.62 7.61
CA VAL A 41 -4.59 -2.12 8.55
C VAL A 41 -3.87 -2.55 9.83
N ILE A 42 -4.25 -1.94 10.95
CA ILE A 42 -3.72 -2.28 12.27
C ILE A 42 -4.59 -3.42 12.86
N PRO A 43 -4.01 -4.52 13.33
CA PRO A 43 -4.76 -5.63 13.89
C PRO A 43 -5.44 -5.24 15.21
N GLU A 44 -6.71 -5.63 15.39
CA GLU A 44 -7.48 -5.36 16.62
C GLU A 44 -7.04 -6.23 17.80
N LYS A 45 -6.50 -7.42 17.53
CA LYS A 45 -6.04 -8.37 18.54
C LYS A 45 -4.63 -8.83 18.21
N LEU A 46 -3.80 -8.88 19.24
CA LEU A 46 -2.41 -9.31 19.14
C LEU A 46 -2.18 -10.56 19.99
N SER A 47 -1.49 -11.54 19.42
CA SER A 47 -0.96 -12.68 20.15
C SER A 47 0.13 -12.25 21.14
N PRO A 48 0.46 -13.07 22.16
CA PRO A 48 1.54 -12.75 23.10
C PRO A 48 2.86 -12.44 22.40
N LYS A 49 3.25 -13.23 21.39
CA LYS A 49 4.49 -13.02 20.65
C LYS A 49 4.49 -11.75 19.82
N GLN A 50 3.36 -11.39 19.21
CA GLN A 50 3.24 -10.12 18.47
C GLN A 50 3.42 -8.91 19.41
N LYS A 51 2.80 -8.94 20.60
CA LYS A 51 2.94 -7.86 21.59
C LYS A 51 4.40 -7.68 22.02
N GLU A 52 5.12 -8.78 22.29
CA GLU A 52 6.54 -8.74 22.63
C GLU A 52 7.37 -8.06 21.53
N LEU A 53 7.20 -8.45 20.27
CA LEU A 53 7.93 -7.87 19.14
C LEU A 53 7.65 -6.37 18.96
N TYR A 54 6.41 -5.93 19.14
CA TYR A 54 6.09 -4.50 19.08
C TYR A 54 6.73 -3.71 20.23
N GLN A 55 6.82 -4.29 21.44
CA GLN A 55 7.50 -3.66 22.57
C GLN A 55 9.02 -3.60 22.38
N GLU A 56 9.61 -4.61 21.75
CA GLU A 56 11.02 -4.57 21.36
C GLU A 56 11.28 -3.48 20.32
N LEU A 57 10.43 -3.38 19.29
CA LEU A 57 10.55 -2.34 18.28
C LEU A 57 10.45 -0.94 18.88
N LEU A 58 9.51 -0.71 19.80
CA LEU A 58 9.34 0.57 20.48
C LEU A 58 10.59 1.03 21.25
N LYS A 59 11.39 0.10 21.78
CA LYS A 59 12.64 0.42 22.50
C LYS A 59 13.80 0.76 21.57
N LEU A 60 13.71 0.42 20.28
CA LEU A 60 14.73 0.69 19.27
C LEU A 60 14.49 2.03 18.56
N GLU A 61 13.25 2.54 18.62
CA GLU A 61 12.86 3.85 18.11
C GLU A 61 13.05 4.91 19.21
N ASP A 62 14.31 5.30 19.46
CA ASP A 62 14.71 6.51 20.22
C ASP A 62 14.99 7.70 19.28
#